data_AF-A0A1B6ITE7-F1
#
_entry.id   AF-A0A1B6ITE7-F1
#
_cell.length_a   1.000
_cell.length_b   1.000
_cell.length_c   1.000
_cell.angle_alpha   90.00
_cell.angle_beta   90.00
_cell.angle_gamma   90.00
#
_symmetry.space_group_name_H-M   'P 1'
#
loop_
_entity.id
_entity.type
_entity.pdbx_description
1 polymer ?
#
loop_
_entity_poly.entity_id
_entity_poly.type
_entity_poly.pdbx_seq_one_letter_code
_entity_poly.pdbx_strand_id
1 'polypeptide(L)'
;WALSLLTPDPAWAEFQCQNSEFTNTSIIDIPEKFLACNNTEEDENEDLQLTPDVKFRHVHFLKDGGVRSTWFVNMKTDVADFRLVVLGNGSHTQDGWKESIWEKIEPYNTRSDTFYTLPKHQEGARLCIMGMSSEGNTNPLLP
;
A
#
# COMPACT_ATOMS: atom_id res chain seq x y z
N TRP A 1 25.01 -26.26 -10.39
CA TRP A 1 24.60 -27.30 -11.36
C TRP A 1 23.16 -27.13 -11.86
N ALA A 2 22.27 -26.43 -11.14
CA ALA A 2 20.90 -26.15 -11.60
C ALA A 2 20.73 -24.88 -12.46
N LEU A 3 21.74 -24.00 -12.55
CA LEU A 3 21.69 -22.76 -13.33
C LEU A 3 21.95 -22.95 -14.84
N SER A 4 22.33 -24.15 -15.28
CA SER A 4 22.70 -24.44 -16.69
C SER A 4 21.59 -25.11 -17.51
N LEU A 5 20.35 -25.16 -16.99
CA LEU A 5 19.23 -25.89 -17.60
C LEU A 5 17.94 -25.06 -17.70
N LEU A 6 18.04 -23.74 -17.62
CA LEU A 6 16.96 -22.86 -18.05
C LEU A 6 17.21 -22.53 -19.52
N THR A 7 16.79 -23.42 -20.42
CA THR A 7 16.61 -23.04 -21.81
C THR A 7 15.33 -22.21 -21.88
N PRO A 8 15.38 -20.90 -22.17
CA PRO A 8 14.16 -20.12 -22.38
C PRO A 8 13.34 -20.74 -23.51
N ASP A 9 12.02 -20.59 -23.44
CA ASP A 9 11.13 -21.02 -24.51
C ASP A 9 11.63 -20.43 -25.85
N PRO A 10 11.85 -21.24 -26.90
CA PRO A 10 12.31 -20.75 -28.21
C PRO A 10 11.47 -19.60 -28.77
N ALA A 11 10.20 -19.48 -28.38
CA ALA A 11 9.35 -18.36 -28.76
C ALA A 11 9.92 -16.99 -28.35
N TRP A 12 10.71 -16.91 -27.26
CA TRP A 12 11.36 -15.67 -26.86
C TRP A 12 12.39 -15.17 -27.87
N ALA A 13 12.93 -16.05 -28.72
CA ALA A 13 13.88 -15.66 -29.77
C ALA A 13 13.23 -14.75 -30.84
N GLU A 14 11.91 -14.80 -30.98
CA GLU A 14 11.14 -14.02 -31.96
C GLU A 14 10.89 -12.57 -31.51
N PHE A 15 11.08 -12.27 -30.22
CA PHE A 15 10.87 -10.93 -29.67
C PHE A 15 12.12 -10.08 -29.87
N GLN A 16 11.95 -8.99 -30.62
CA GLN A 16 13.01 -8.02 -30.90
C GLN A 16 12.68 -6.67 -30.28
N CYS A 17 13.71 -5.96 -29.82
CA CYS A 17 13.53 -4.60 -29.36
C CYS A 17 13.21 -3.68 -30.54
N GLN A 18 12.19 -2.84 -30.36
CA GLN A 18 11.83 -1.76 -31.27
C GLN A 18 12.00 -0.45 -30.50
N ASN A 19 12.92 0.41 -30.94
CA ASN A 19 13.25 1.70 -30.30
C ASN A 19 14.18 1.62 -29.07
N SER A 20 15.30 0.91 -29.21
CA SER A 20 16.42 0.99 -28.25
C SER A 20 17.76 0.90 -28.99
N GLU A 21 18.87 1.01 -28.26
CA GLU A 21 20.21 0.71 -28.79
C GLU A 21 20.36 -0.76 -29.24
N PHE A 22 19.40 -1.63 -28.88
CA PHE A 22 19.33 -3.04 -29.25
C PHE A 22 18.30 -3.32 -30.36
N THR A 23 17.99 -2.33 -31.21
CA THR A 23 17.00 -2.49 -32.30
C THR A 23 17.36 -3.65 -33.24
N ASN A 24 16.38 -4.51 -33.55
CA ASN A 24 16.51 -5.76 -34.32
C ASN A 24 17.36 -6.86 -33.65
N THR A 25 17.74 -6.69 -32.38
CA THR A 25 18.39 -7.74 -31.58
C THR A 25 17.33 -8.55 -30.84
N SER A 26 17.49 -9.87 -30.81
CA SER A 26 16.62 -10.77 -30.05
C SER A 26 16.82 -10.55 -28.55
N ILE A 27 15.73 -10.59 -27.77
CA ILE A 27 15.80 -10.36 -26.32
C ILE A 27 16.71 -11.35 -25.59
N ILE A 28 16.85 -12.58 -26.11
CA ILE A 28 17.72 -13.62 -25.52
C ILE A 28 19.21 -13.32 -25.70
N ASP A 29 19.56 -12.46 -26.65
CA ASP A 29 20.93 -12.07 -26.96
C ASP A 29 21.34 -10.79 -26.21
N ILE A 30 20.41 -10.12 -25.53
CA ILE A 30 20.66 -8.91 -24.76
C ILE A 30 21.17 -9.30 -23.37
N PRO A 31 22.35 -8.81 -22.94
CA PRO A 31 22.85 -9.09 -21.60
C PRO A 31 21.89 -8.59 -20.51
N GLU A 32 21.66 -9.39 -19.48
CA GLU A 32 20.71 -9.12 -18.37
C GLU A 32 20.84 -7.71 -17.77
N LYS A 33 22.07 -7.18 -17.66
CA LYS A 33 22.33 -5.83 -17.15
C LYS A 33 21.63 -4.70 -17.93
N PHE A 34 21.25 -4.95 -19.19
CA PHE A 34 20.52 -4.02 -20.04
C PHE A 34 19.01 -4.32 -20.13
N LEU A 35 18.56 -5.45 -19.54
CA LEU A 35 17.16 -5.83 -19.42
C LEU A 35 16.54 -5.35 -18.09
N ALA A 36 17.27 -4.55 -17.32
CA ALA A 36 16.77 -3.93 -16.10
C ALA A 36 16.03 -2.63 -16.44
N CYS A 37 14.78 -2.50 -15.97
CA CYS A 37 14.13 -1.21 -15.93
C CYS A 37 14.88 -0.31 -14.92
N ASN A 38 15.19 0.92 -15.31
CA ASN A 38 15.67 1.91 -14.36
C ASN A 38 14.47 2.21 -13.42
N ASN A 39 14.58 1.88 -12.14
CA ASN A 39 13.51 2.03 -11.13
C ASN A 39 13.18 3.50 -10.80
N THR A 40 13.25 4.42 -11.78
CA THR A 40 13.21 5.85 -11.49
C THR A 40 11.98 6.55 -12.05
N GLU A 41 11.10 5.85 -12.75
CA GLU A 41 9.80 6.41 -13.14
C GLU A 41 8.74 5.33 -12.87
N GLU A 42 8.20 5.34 -11.64
CA GLU A 42 6.81 4.92 -11.45
C GLU A 42 5.99 5.85 -12.34
N ASP A 43 5.80 5.45 -13.60
CA ASP A 43 4.81 6.06 -14.47
C ASP A 43 3.50 6.05 -13.68
N GLU A 44 2.97 7.24 -13.37
CA GLU A 44 1.64 7.47 -12.81
C GLU A 44 0.60 7.01 -13.85
N ASN A 45 0.53 5.71 -14.05
CA ASN A 45 -0.44 5.09 -14.91
C ASN A 45 -1.78 5.19 -14.16
N GLU A 46 -2.60 6.19 -14.51
CA GLU A 46 -3.92 6.44 -13.90
C GLU A 46 -4.85 5.21 -13.96
N ASP A 47 -4.55 4.24 -14.84
CA ASP A 47 -5.27 2.98 -14.99
C ASP A 47 -4.84 1.88 -14.01
N LEU A 48 -3.67 1.99 -13.36
CA LEU A 48 -3.26 1.10 -12.28
C LEU A 48 -3.74 1.66 -10.95
N GLN A 49 -5.03 1.49 -10.67
CA GLN A 49 -5.53 1.72 -9.32
C GLN A 49 -4.88 0.71 -8.38
N LEU A 50 -3.88 1.18 -7.61
CA LEU A 50 -3.42 0.49 -6.41
C LEU A 50 -4.68 0.04 -5.66
N THR A 51 -4.88 -1.27 -5.57
CA THR A 51 -6.01 -1.82 -4.82
C THR A 51 -5.50 -2.03 -3.41
N PRO A 52 -5.67 -1.06 -2.50
CA PRO A 52 -5.11 -1.16 -1.18
C PRO A 52 -5.69 -2.38 -0.48
N ASP A 53 -4.79 -3.03 0.22
CA ASP A 53 -5.03 -4.14 1.13
C ASP A 53 -6.17 -3.86 2.13
N VAL A 54 -6.29 -2.64 2.63
CA VAL A 54 -7.42 -2.16 3.43
C VAL A 54 -7.80 -0.76 2.97
N LYS A 55 -9.11 -0.49 2.85
CA LYS A 55 -9.62 0.82 2.43
C LYS A 55 -10.88 1.21 3.18
N PHE A 56 -10.98 2.47 3.59
CA PHE A 56 -12.26 3.00 4.04
C PHE A 56 -13.32 2.93 2.95
N ARG A 57 -14.49 2.41 3.33
CA ARG A 57 -15.69 2.36 2.51
C ARG A 57 -16.54 3.59 2.75
N HIS A 58 -16.86 3.85 4.02
CA HIS A 58 -17.59 5.04 4.43
C HIS A 58 -17.08 5.53 5.79
N VAL A 59 -17.07 6.85 5.95
CA VAL A 59 -16.84 7.53 7.22
C VAL A 59 -18.00 8.50 7.44
N HIS A 60 -18.71 8.35 8.54
CA HIS A 60 -19.89 9.13 8.88
C HIS A 60 -19.74 9.78 10.25
N PHE A 61 -20.00 11.09 10.30
CA PHE A 61 -20.20 11.81 11.55
C PHE A 61 -21.64 11.60 12.01
N LEU A 62 -21.79 11.03 13.20
CA LEU A 62 -23.08 10.78 13.84
C LEU A 62 -23.55 12.03 14.59
N LYS A 63 -24.88 12.16 14.77
CA LYS A 63 -25.49 13.33 15.42
C LYS A 63 -25.10 13.48 16.90
N ASP A 64 -24.75 12.37 17.53
CA ASP A 64 -24.28 12.29 18.92
C ASP A 64 -22.77 12.61 19.06
N GLY A 65 -22.10 12.97 17.96
CA GLY A 65 -20.67 13.30 17.94
C GLY A 65 -19.75 12.10 17.72
N GLY A 66 -20.29 10.90 17.51
CA GLY A 66 -19.50 9.73 17.13
C GLY A 66 -18.99 9.80 15.69
N VAL A 67 -17.87 9.14 15.41
CA VAL A 67 -17.41 8.90 14.04
C VAL A 67 -17.50 7.41 13.78
N ARG A 68 -18.37 7.04 12.83
CA ARG A 68 -18.52 5.66 12.37
C ARG A 68 -17.72 5.47 11.10
N SER A 69 -16.78 4.55 11.13
CA SER A 69 -16.01 4.14 9.96
C SER A 69 -16.36 2.71 9.56
N THR A 70 -16.32 2.43 8.26
CA THR A 70 -16.48 1.09 7.68
C THR A 70 -15.38 0.90 6.65
N TRP A 71 -14.89 -0.32 6.47
CA TRP A 71 -13.78 -0.59 5.54
C TRP A 71 -13.97 -1.88 4.74
N PHE A 72 -13.23 -1.97 3.65
CA PHE A 72 -13.01 -3.17 2.86
C PHE A 72 -11.62 -3.73 3.15
N VAL A 73 -11.50 -5.03 3.00
CA VAL A 73 -10.24 -5.76 3.15
C VAL A 73 -10.05 -6.57 1.87
N ASN A 74 -8.92 -6.36 1.22
CA ASN A 74 -8.47 -7.06 0.03
C ASN A 74 -7.01 -7.56 0.20
N MET A 75 -6.62 -7.88 1.44
CA MET A 75 -5.30 -8.41 1.78
C MET A 75 -5.16 -9.87 1.35
N LYS A 76 -4.05 -10.18 0.67
CA LYS A 76 -3.59 -11.56 0.38
C LYS A 76 -2.56 -12.07 1.39
N THR A 77 -2.17 -11.24 2.35
CA THR A 77 -1.13 -11.50 3.36
C THR A 77 -1.73 -11.88 4.72
N ASP A 78 -0.90 -12.43 5.62
CA ASP A 78 -1.29 -12.79 6.99
C ASP A 78 -1.55 -11.51 7.82
N VAL A 79 -2.80 -11.33 8.23
CA VAL A 79 -3.26 -10.16 8.99
C VAL A 79 -3.97 -10.68 10.22
N ALA A 80 -3.44 -10.34 11.38
CA ALA A 80 -4.04 -10.73 12.64
C ALA A 80 -5.19 -9.80 13.02
N ASP A 81 -4.95 -8.48 12.95
CA ASP A 81 -5.88 -7.44 13.41
C ASP A 81 -5.74 -6.16 12.57
N PHE A 82 -6.58 -5.17 12.83
CA PHE A 82 -6.50 -3.83 12.26
C PHE A 82 -6.17 -2.80 13.34
N ARG A 83 -5.28 -1.88 13.03
CA ARG A 83 -4.98 -0.71 13.86
C ARG A 83 -5.65 0.52 13.26
N LEU A 84 -6.60 1.10 13.99
CA LEU A 84 -7.21 2.38 13.65
C LEU A 84 -6.54 3.49 14.45
N VAL A 85 -6.20 4.58 13.78
CA VAL A 85 -5.46 5.69 14.39
C VAL A 85 -6.05 7.01 13.91
N VAL A 86 -6.20 7.94 14.85
CA VAL A 86 -6.50 9.33 14.52
C VAL A 86 -5.27 10.17 14.84
N LEU A 87 -4.81 10.90 13.84
CA LEU A 87 -3.65 11.78 13.89
C LEU A 87 -4.15 13.21 13.98
N GLY A 88 -3.76 13.94 15.02
CA GLY A 88 -4.16 15.33 15.23
C GLY A 88 -3.47 16.28 14.23
N ASN A 89 -3.98 17.51 14.13
CA ASN A 89 -3.31 18.53 13.32
C ASN A 89 -1.91 18.82 13.88
N GLY A 90 -0.88 18.83 13.02
CA GLY A 90 0.52 19.04 13.41
C GLY A 90 1.26 17.80 13.93
N SER A 91 0.63 16.62 13.92
CA SER A 91 1.31 15.36 14.26
C SER A 91 2.30 14.90 13.18
N HIS A 92 2.29 15.54 12.01
CA HIS A 92 3.27 15.35 10.95
C HIS A 92 4.55 16.14 11.22
N THR A 93 5.67 15.44 11.33
CA THR A 93 7.00 16.04 11.46
C THR A 93 7.92 15.57 10.33
N GLN A 94 9.11 16.17 10.19
CA GLN A 94 10.10 15.77 9.19
C GLN A 94 10.54 14.30 9.35
N ASP A 95 10.37 13.73 10.54
CA ASP A 95 10.67 12.33 10.87
C ASP A 95 9.44 11.40 10.77
N GLY A 96 8.32 11.89 10.21
CA GLY A 96 7.05 11.18 10.11
C GLY A 96 6.02 11.60 11.17
N TRP A 97 5.01 10.73 11.39
CA TRP A 97 3.90 11.00 12.32
C TRP A 97 4.30 10.70 13.78
N LYS A 98 4.37 11.73 14.64
CA LYS A 98 4.93 11.60 16.00
C LYS A 98 3.95 11.12 17.07
N GLU A 99 2.66 11.48 16.99
CA GLU A 99 1.71 11.14 18.07
C GLU A 99 0.26 11.01 17.58
N SER A 100 -0.38 9.90 17.94
CA SER A 100 -1.81 9.66 17.70
C SER A 100 -2.64 10.22 18.85
N ILE A 101 -3.70 10.95 18.53
CA ILE A 101 -4.64 11.46 19.54
C ILE A 101 -5.67 10.42 19.96
N TRP A 102 -5.85 9.38 19.14
CA TRP A 102 -6.68 8.22 19.44
C TRP A 102 -6.17 7.01 18.67
N GLU A 103 -6.25 5.85 19.30
CA GLU A 103 -5.87 4.59 18.71
C GLU A 103 -6.77 3.47 19.24
N LYS A 104 -7.05 2.50 18.39
CA LYS A 104 -7.70 1.25 18.78
C LYS A 104 -7.29 0.11 17.86
N ILE A 105 -7.21 -1.09 18.43
CA ILE A 105 -7.02 -2.33 17.69
C ILE A 105 -8.38 -3.01 17.56
N GLU A 106 -8.70 -3.44 16.33
CA GLU A 106 -9.91 -4.14 15.98
C GLU A 106 -9.59 -5.52 15.39
N PRO A 107 -10.30 -6.58 15.78
CA PRO A 107 -10.10 -7.92 15.24
C PRO A 107 -10.16 -7.99 13.70
N TYR A 108 -9.43 -8.94 13.10
CA TYR A 108 -9.46 -9.14 11.64
C TYR A 108 -10.86 -9.35 11.04
N ASN A 109 -11.85 -9.81 11.80
CA ASN A 109 -13.23 -9.97 11.30
C ASN A 109 -14.10 -8.71 11.43
N THR A 110 -13.64 -7.67 12.14
CA THR A 110 -14.36 -6.40 12.26
C THR A 110 -14.28 -5.61 10.95
N ARG A 111 -15.41 -5.09 10.47
CA ARG A 111 -15.50 -4.27 9.24
C ARG A 111 -16.02 -2.86 9.47
N SER A 112 -16.25 -2.51 10.73
CA SER A 112 -16.72 -1.19 11.12
C SER A 112 -16.45 -0.95 12.59
N ASP A 113 -16.15 0.30 12.93
CA ASP A 113 -16.06 0.73 14.32
C ASP A 113 -16.64 2.14 14.47
N THR A 114 -17.11 2.44 15.68
CA THR A 114 -17.58 3.77 16.06
C THR A 114 -16.84 4.22 17.32
N PHE A 115 -16.19 5.37 17.22
CA PHE A 115 -15.47 5.96 18.34
C PHE A 115 -16.05 7.33 18.70
N TYR A 116 -15.95 7.64 20.00
CA TYR A 116 -16.77 8.66 20.67
C TYR A 116 -15.94 9.56 21.57
N THR A 117 -14.84 10.15 21.10
CA THR A 117 -14.02 10.98 22.03
C THR A 117 -12.95 11.79 21.33
N LEU A 118 -13.14 12.18 20.06
CA LEU A 118 -12.17 13.09 19.47
C LEU A 118 -12.22 14.45 20.19
N PRO A 119 -11.06 15.03 20.57
CA PRO A 119 -11.02 16.39 21.10
C PRO A 119 -11.78 17.34 20.17
N LYS A 120 -12.50 18.32 20.74
CA LYS A 120 -13.18 19.34 19.94
C LYS A 120 -12.13 20.16 19.16
N HIS A 121 -12.44 20.53 17.92
CA HIS A 121 -11.57 21.30 17.01
C HIS A 121 -10.32 20.56 16.52
N GLN A 122 -10.52 19.51 15.72
CA GLN A 122 -9.46 18.76 15.04
C GLN A 122 -9.50 19.01 13.52
N GLU A 123 -9.56 20.28 13.14
CA GLU A 123 -9.47 20.65 11.73
C GLU A 123 -8.10 20.23 11.17
N GLY A 124 -8.10 19.38 10.14
CA GLY A 124 -6.89 18.78 9.58
C GLY A 124 -6.46 17.44 10.21
N ALA A 125 -7.23 16.87 11.14
CA ALA A 125 -6.95 15.52 11.62
C ALA A 125 -7.19 14.45 10.56
N ARG A 126 -6.39 13.39 10.60
CA ARG A 126 -6.45 12.26 9.66
C ARG A 126 -6.86 10.99 10.39
N LEU A 127 -7.79 10.24 9.80
CA LEU A 127 -8.14 8.89 10.23
C LEU A 127 -7.41 7.89 9.33
N CYS A 128 -6.64 7.00 9.94
CA CYS A 128 -5.85 5.98 9.27
C CYS A 128 -6.29 4.58 9.73
N ILE A 129 -6.17 3.60 8.83
CA ILE A 129 -6.37 2.18 9.12
C ILE A 129 -5.19 1.40 8.54
N MET A 130 -4.64 0.49 9.32
CA MET A 130 -3.51 -0.37 8.94
C MET A 130 -3.83 -1.82 9.30
N GLY A 131 -3.38 -2.78 8.50
CA GLY A 131 -3.33 -4.17 8.93
C GLY A 131 -2.15 -4.39 9.86
N MET A 132 -2.37 -5.21 10.88
CA MET A 132 -1.35 -5.70 11.81
C MET A 132 -0.97 -7.13 11.45
N SER A 133 0.33 -7.42 11.41
CA SER A 133 0.80 -8.79 11.30
C SER A 133 0.56 -9.57 12.60
N SER A 134 0.69 -10.90 12.55
CA SER A 134 0.63 -11.79 13.72
C SER A 134 1.69 -11.52 14.78
N GLU A 135 2.76 -10.82 14.43
CA GLU A 135 3.80 -10.34 15.37
C GLU A 135 3.46 -8.96 15.97
N GLY A 136 2.33 -8.35 15.57
CA GLY A 136 1.89 -7.04 16.04
C GLY A 136 2.50 -5.86 15.29
N ASN A 137 3.19 -6.10 14.16
CA ASN A 137 3.83 -5.04 13.37
C ASN A 137 2.83 -4.36 12.44
N THR A 138 3.02 -3.06 12.18
CA THR A 138 2.27 -2.30 11.17
C THR A 138 3.22 -1.68 10.16
N ASN A 139 2.78 -1.54 8.91
CA ASN A 139 3.51 -0.76 7.94
C ASN A 139 3.54 0.71 8.39
N PRO A 140 4.67 1.42 8.19
CA PRO A 140 4.77 2.82 8.56
C PRO A 140 3.74 3.65 7.78
N LEU A 141 3.16 4.64 8.46
CA LEU A 141 2.28 5.62 7.83
C LEU A 141 3.14 6.50 6.91
N LEU A 142 2.95 6.33 5.60
CA LEU A 142 3.58 7.18 4.60
C LEU A 142 3.02 8.64 4.72
N PRO A 143 3.85 9.65 4.45
CA PRO A 143 3.48 11.08 4.56
C PRO A 143 2.28 11.49 3.69
#